data_AF-A0A965UNG0-F1
#
_entry.id   AF-A0A965UNG0-F1
#
_cell.length_a   1.000
_cell.length_b   1.000
_cell.length_c   1.000
_cell.angle_alpha   90.00
_cell.angle_beta   90.00
_cell.angle_gamma   90.00
#
_symmetry.space_group_name_H-M   'P 1'
#
loop_
_entity.id
_entity.type
_entity.pdbx_description
1 polymer ?
#
loop_
_entity_poly.entity_id
_entity_poly.type
_entity_poly.pdbx_seq_one_letter_code
_entity_poly.pdbx_strand_id
1 'polypeptide(L)'
;MNKAGFAELISSVMAYYRQDCSPFVVDIWWSACQAYDFEQVQKALTQHATDPERGQFAPKVADIVRILSGTPTDRAQDAWAKVFAAIGRAGPWQDVVFDDPTIHAVIEVMGGWVKIANVEMDEISYTQHRFMQTYQSFAKAPREYPRLLRGARSPDDEYHRKGLALPAPVLIGNQEMAKLVFAGDTKVLQIGS
;
A
#
# COMPACT_ATOMS: atom_id res chain seq x y z
N MET A 1 14.32 8.85 -12.53
CA MET A 1 13.89 10.13 -13.14
C MET A 1 15.10 11.06 -13.30
N ASN A 2 15.09 12.02 -14.24
CA ASN A 2 16.14 13.05 -14.35
C ASN A 2 15.65 14.35 -13.69
N LYS A 3 16.46 14.93 -12.80
CA LYS A 3 16.11 16.16 -12.06
C LYS A 3 15.92 17.39 -12.96
N ALA A 4 16.64 17.48 -14.09
CA ALA A 4 16.51 18.60 -15.01
C ALA A 4 15.11 18.67 -15.67
N GLY A 5 14.67 17.59 -16.31
CA GLY A 5 13.34 17.53 -16.95
C GLY A 5 12.20 17.57 -15.93
N PHE A 6 12.40 17.10 -14.71
CA PHE A 6 11.44 17.30 -13.62
C PHE A 6 11.33 18.76 -13.20
N ALA A 7 12.45 19.47 -13.05
CA ALA A 7 12.45 20.90 -12.72
C ALA A 7 11.75 21.73 -13.80
N GLU A 8 11.97 21.40 -15.08
CA GLU A 8 11.29 21.99 -16.23
C GLU A 8 9.77 21.73 -16.20
N LEU A 9 9.34 20.50 -15.91
CA LEU A 9 7.92 20.13 -15.78
C LEU A 9 7.23 20.92 -14.66
N ILE A 10 7.80 20.93 -13.45
CA ILE A 10 7.21 21.65 -12.31
C ILE A 10 7.20 23.16 -12.56
N SER A 11 8.29 23.72 -13.13
CA SER A 11 8.35 25.14 -13.48
C SER A 11 7.29 25.51 -14.52
N SER A 12 7.06 24.65 -15.52
CA SER A 12 6.03 24.86 -16.55
C SER A 12 4.61 24.85 -15.98
N VAL A 13 4.31 23.93 -15.05
CA VAL A 13 3.00 23.90 -14.37
C VAL A 13 2.81 25.12 -13.46
N MET A 14 3.85 25.52 -12.70
CA MET A 14 3.77 26.72 -11.86
C MET A 14 3.60 27.99 -12.70
N ALA A 15 4.28 28.10 -13.84
CA ALA A 15 4.14 29.22 -14.77
C ALA A 15 2.73 29.32 -15.39
N TYR A 16 2.07 28.18 -15.70
CA TYR A 16 0.65 28.16 -16.11
C TYR A 16 -0.25 28.79 -15.05
N TYR A 17 -0.01 28.52 -13.76
CA TYR A 17 -0.68 29.15 -12.63
C TYR A 17 -0.11 30.53 -12.20
N ARG A 18 0.80 31.10 -13.00
CA ARG A 18 1.48 32.38 -12.73
C ARG A 18 2.16 32.42 -11.35
N GLN A 19 2.72 31.29 -10.91
CA GLN A 19 3.52 31.16 -9.69
C GLN A 19 5.00 31.05 -10.02
N ASP A 20 5.85 31.75 -9.27
CA ASP A 20 7.29 31.62 -9.38
C ASP A 20 7.78 30.30 -8.75
N CYS A 21 8.46 29.47 -9.54
CA CYS A 21 9.06 28.23 -9.05
C CYS A 21 10.51 28.48 -8.61
N SER A 22 10.73 28.73 -7.32
CA SER A 22 12.09 28.86 -6.80
C SER A 22 12.81 27.50 -6.74
N PRO A 23 14.16 27.45 -6.74
CA PRO A 23 14.91 26.20 -6.62
C PRO A 23 14.51 25.37 -5.38
N PHE A 24 14.18 26.03 -4.28
CA PHE A 24 13.69 25.38 -3.05
C PHE A 24 12.32 24.70 -3.25
N VAL A 25 11.42 25.29 -4.03
CA VAL A 25 10.15 24.65 -4.41
C VAL A 25 10.43 23.42 -5.27
N VAL A 26 11.31 23.53 -6.28
CA VAL A 26 11.73 22.39 -7.11
C VAL A 26 12.32 21.27 -6.26
N ASP A 27 13.12 21.57 -5.24
CA ASP A 27 13.73 20.58 -4.34
C ASP A 27 12.71 19.87 -3.42
N ILE A 28 11.70 20.58 -2.92
CA ILE A 28 10.57 19.97 -2.19
C ILE A 28 9.80 19.00 -3.08
N TRP A 29 9.43 19.45 -4.29
CA TRP A 29 8.72 18.62 -5.25
C TRP A 29 9.54 17.41 -5.67
N TRP A 30 10.83 17.61 -5.97
CA TRP A 30 11.74 16.53 -6.33
C TRP A 30 11.80 15.49 -5.22
N SER A 31 11.93 15.91 -3.97
CA SER A 31 12.05 15.02 -2.80
C SER A 31 10.78 14.21 -2.54
N ALA A 32 9.61 14.84 -2.61
CA ALA A 32 8.33 14.15 -2.41
C ALA A 32 7.94 13.22 -3.58
N CYS A 33 8.48 13.46 -4.78
CA CYS A 33 8.16 12.67 -5.96
C CYS A 33 9.19 11.56 -6.30
N GLN A 34 10.22 11.31 -5.48
CA GLN A 34 11.28 10.34 -5.81
C GLN A 34 10.80 8.88 -5.92
N ALA A 35 9.71 8.53 -5.23
CA ALA A 35 9.11 7.19 -5.25
C ALA A 35 8.32 6.87 -6.53
N TYR A 36 8.08 7.87 -7.39
CA TYR A 36 7.23 7.77 -8.58
C TYR A 36 8.05 7.97 -9.86
N ASP A 37 7.57 7.43 -10.97
CA ASP A 37 8.15 7.71 -12.28
C ASP A 37 7.66 9.06 -12.86
N PHE A 38 8.32 9.52 -13.92
CA PHE A 38 8.02 10.82 -14.54
C PHE A 38 6.64 10.85 -15.21
N GLU A 39 6.18 9.73 -15.77
CA GLU A 39 4.91 9.62 -16.48
C GLU A 39 3.74 9.62 -15.48
N GLN A 40 3.90 8.95 -14.33
CA GLN A 40 2.99 9.04 -13.18
C GLN A 40 2.84 10.50 -12.70
N VAL A 41 3.95 11.18 -12.42
CA VAL A 41 3.93 12.59 -11.97
C VAL A 41 3.30 13.51 -13.02
N GLN A 42 3.64 13.33 -14.29
CA GLN A 42 3.06 14.11 -15.39
C GLN A 42 1.54 13.90 -15.50
N LYS A 43 1.06 12.64 -15.46
CA LYS A 43 -0.37 12.32 -15.46
C LYS A 43 -1.11 12.93 -14.27
N ALA A 44 -0.52 12.86 -13.07
CA ALA A 44 -1.12 13.43 -11.87
C ALA A 44 -1.21 14.98 -11.92
N LEU A 45 -0.19 15.65 -12.47
CA LEU A 45 -0.22 17.10 -12.73
C LEU A 45 -1.27 17.47 -13.77
N THR A 46 -1.39 16.71 -14.87
CA THR A 46 -2.45 16.90 -15.86
C THR A 46 -3.84 16.69 -15.24
N GLN A 47 -4.02 15.63 -14.46
CA GLN A 47 -5.28 15.33 -13.77
C GLN A 47 -5.71 16.48 -12.86
N HIS A 48 -4.79 17.03 -12.04
CA HIS A 48 -5.06 18.22 -11.23
C HIS A 48 -5.46 19.42 -12.11
N ALA A 49 -4.70 19.71 -13.18
CA ALA A 49 -5.00 20.83 -14.06
C ALA A 49 -6.34 20.71 -14.80
N THR A 50 -6.86 19.49 -14.99
CA THR A 50 -8.19 19.21 -15.55
C THR A 50 -9.31 19.09 -14.53
N ASP A 51 -9.02 19.16 -13.23
CA ASP A 51 -10.04 19.04 -12.17
C ASP A 51 -10.83 20.36 -12.04
N PRO A 52 -12.16 20.39 -12.26
CA PRO A 52 -12.94 21.62 -12.27
C PRO A 52 -13.10 22.28 -10.89
N GLU A 53 -12.86 21.54 -9.79
CA GLU A 53 -12.94 22.10 -8.43
C GLU A 53 -11.54 22.42 -7.88
N ARG A 54 -10.57 21.52 -8.08
CA ARG A 54 -9.24 21.59 -7.46
C ARG A 54 -8.16 22.19 -8.38
N GLY A 55 -8.33 22.07 -9.70
CA GLY A 55 -7.45 22.62 -10.73
C GLY A 55 -7.52 24.14 -10.89
N GLN A 56 -8.43 24.81 -10.17
CA GLN A 56 -8.56 26.28 -10.15
C GLN A 56 -7.34 26.99 -9.55
N PHE A 57 -6.54 26.30 -8.74
CA PHE A 57 -5.37 26.84 -8.05
C PHE A 57 -4.12 26.01 -8.34
N ALA A 58 -2.96 26.64 -8.18
CA ALA A 58 -1.67 25.96 -8.29
C ALA A 58 -1.62 24.74 -7.36
N PRO A 59 -1.25 23.54 -7.85
CA PRO A 59 -1.17 22.35 -7.02
C PRO A 59 -0.14 22.54 -5.92
N LYS A 60 -0.44 22.06 -4.71
CA LYS A 60 0.61 21.79 -3.73
C LYS A 60 1.17 20.41 -4.01
N VAL A 61 2.42 20.16 -3.61
CA VAL A 61 3.04 18.84 -3.71
C VAL A 61 2.17 17.73 -3.08
N ALA A 62 1.46 18.06 -1.99
CA ALA A 62 0.52 17.16 -1.32
C ALA A 62 -0.74 16.81 -2.14
N ASP A 63 -1.20 17.69 -3.04
CA ASP A 63 -2.34 17.40 -3.92
C ASP A 63 -1.95 16.38 -4.99
N ILE A 64 -0.74 16.49 -5.54
CA ILE A 64 -0.21 15.56 -6.54
C ILE A 64 0.19 14.23 -5.88
N VAL A 65 0.81 14.25 -4.69
CA VAL A 65 1.04 13.03 -3.92
C VAL A 65 -0.29 12.32 -3.58
N ARG A 66 -1.37 13.04 -3.26
CA ARG A 66 -2.70 12.44 -3.08
C ARG A 66 -3.24 11.78 -4.36
N ILE A 67 -2.96 12.33 -5.54
CA ILE A 67 -3.35 11.71 -6.82
C ILE A 67 -2.48 10.48 -7.11
N LEU A 68 -1.17 10.56 -6.86
CA LEU A 68 -0.19 9.48 -7.09
C LEU A 68 -0.37 8.29 -6.16
N SER A 69 -0.61 8.52 -4.87
CA SER A 69 -0.76 7.48 -3.83
C SER A 69 -2.22 7.07 -3.59
N GLY A 70 -3.19 7.73 -4.20
CA GLY A 70 -4.59 7.73 -3.76
C GLY A 70 -4.78 8.41 -2.38
N THR A 71 -6.03 8.51 -1.93
CA THR A 71 -6.32 8.91 -0.55
C THR A 71 -6.02 7.77 0.44
N PRO A 72 -5.87 8.04 1.75
CA PRO A 72 -5.78 6.97 2.75
C PRO A 72 -7.00 6.04 2.76
N THR A 73 -8.17 6.53 2.34
CA THR A 73 -9.39 5.71 2.21
C THR A 73 -9.28 4.74 1.04
N ASP A 74 -8.78 5.19 -0.11
CA ASP A 74 -8.64 4.36 -1.30
C ASP A 74 -7.62 3.23 -1.04
N ARG A 75 -6.44 3.57 -0.49
CA ARG A 75 -5.44 2.54 -0.11
C ARG A 75 -5.98 1.53 0.90
N ALA A 76 -6.85 1.96 1.83
CA ALA A 76 -7.48 1.05 2.78
C ALA A 76 -8.55 0.16 2.13
N GLN A 77 -9.26 0.68 1.13
CA GLN A 77 -10.24 -0.08 0.34
C GLN A 77 -9.57 -1.11 -0.58
N ASP A 78 -8.46 -0.74 -1.23
CA ASP A 78 -7.64 -1.64 -2.05
C ASP A 78 -7.00 -2.74 -1.20
N ALA A 79 -6.45 -2.38 -0.03
CA ALA A 79 -5.93 -3.34 0.94
C ALA A 79 -7.02 -4.32 1.40
N TRP A 80 -8.24 -3.83 1.69
CA TRP A 80 -9.36 -4.71 2.02
C TRP A 80 -9.78 -5.59 0.82
N ALA A 81 -9.78 -5.07 -0.41
CA ALA A 81 -10.09 -5.86 -1.60
C ALA A 81 -9.10 -7.02 -1.80
N LYS A 82 -7.80 -6.80 -1.55
CA LYS A 82 -6.79 -7.86 -1.53
C LYS A 82 -7.10 -8.91 -0.45
N VAL A 83 -7.46 -8.48 0.76
CA VAL A 83 -7.82 -9.37 1.88
C VAL A 83 -9.05 -10.21 1.52
N PHE A 84 -10.13 -9.59 1.05
CA PHE A 84 -11.36 -10.27 0.69
C PHE A 84 -11.17 -11.28 -0.46
N ALA A 85 -10.39 -10.92 -1.49
CA ALA A 85 -10.01 -11.84 -2.55
C ALA A 85 -9.13 -13.01 -2.04
N ALA A 86 -8.27 -12.77 -1.03
CA ALA A 86 -7.49 -13.82 -0.39
C ALA A 86 -8.35 -14.81 0.40
N ILE A 87 -9.43 -14.35 1.06
CA ILE A 87 -10.36 -15.23 1.81
C ILE A 87 -10.97 -16.25 0.85
N GLY A 88 -11.50 -15.81 -0.29
CA GLY A 88 -12.06 -16.70 -1.31
C GLY A 88 -11.02 -17.59 -2.04
N ARG A 89 -9.75 -17.19 -2.08
CA ARG A 89 -8.68 -17.92 -2.79
C ARG A 89 -7.94 -18.94 -1.93
N ALA A 90 -7.71 -18.65 -0.66
CA ALA A 90 -6.85 -19.43 0.24
C ALA A 90 -7.61 -20.02 1.45
N GLY A 91 -8.75 -19.42 1.81
CA GLY A 91 -9.52 -19.77 2.99
C GLY A 91 -8.74 -19.63 4.31
N PRO A 92 -9.30 -20.12 5.42
CA PRO A 92 -8.67 -20.06 6.73
C PRO A 92 -7.55 -21.10 6.92
N TRP A 93 -7.41 -22.06 6.01
CA TRP A 93 -6.54 -23.23 6.18
C TRP A 93 -5.09 -22.99 5.73
N GLN A 94 -4.89 -22.21 4.67
CA GLN A 94 -3.57 -21.96 4.10
C GLN A 94 -2.90 -20.76 4.78
N ASP A 95 -1.57 -20.80 4.89
CA ASP A 95 -0.79 -19.61 5.23
C ASP A 95 -0.82 -18.61 4.06
N VAL A 96 -0.86 -17.32 4.37
CA VAL A 96 -0.86 -16.25 3.37
C VAL A 96 0.26 -15.23 3.61
N VAL A 97 0.72 -14.61 2.53
CA VAL A 97 1.58 -13.42 2.59
C VAL A 97 1.09 -12.41 1.56
N PHE A 98 0.78 -11.20 2.01
CA PHE A 98 0.42 -10.06 1.18
C PHE A 98 1.66 -9.29 0.74
N ASP A 99 1.50 -8.51 -0.32
CA ASP A 99 2.50 -7.58 -0.85
C ASP A 99 2.68 -6.29 0.00
N ASP A 100 1.95 -6.16 1.10
CA ASP A 100 1.99 -5.03 2.01
C ASP A 100 2.05 -5.48 3.49
N PRO A 101 3.08 -5.09 4.27
CA PRO A 101 3.20 -5.43 5.68
C PRO A 101 2.16 -4.75 6.58
N THR A 102 1.52 -3.67 6.11
CA THR A 102 0.43 -2.99 6.83
C THR A 102 -0.76 -3.92 6.96
N ILE A 103 -1.10 -4.67 5.91
CA ILE A 103 -2.15 -5.70 5.94
C ILE A 103 -1.84 -6.76 7.02
N HIS A 104 -0.57 -7.19 7.12
CA HIS A 104 -0.14 -8.16 8.12
C HIS A 104 -0.31 -7.63 9.56
N ALA A 105 0.15 -6.40 9.85
CA ALA A 105 -0.02 -5.78 11.15
C ALA A 105 -1.50 -5.61 11.54
N VAL A 106 -2.35 -5.21 10.59
CA VAL A 106 -3.79 -5.03 10.82
C VAL A 106 -4.48 -6.37 11.10
N ILE A 107 -4.22 -7.40 10.30
CA ILE A 107 -4.82 -8.74 10.48
C ILE A 107 -4.44 -9.32 11.85
N GLU A 108 -3.16 -9.21 12.25
CA GLU A 108 -2.69 -9.67 13.56
C GLU A 108 -3.48 -8.99 14.70
N VAL A 109 -3.56 -7.66 14.71
CA VAL A 109 -4.29 -6.86 15.71
C VAL A 109 -5.82 -7.07 15.66
N MET A 110 -6.36 -7.59 14.55
CA MET A 110 -7.77 -7.96 14.45
C MET A 110 -8.08 -9.38 14.98
N GLY A 111 -7.05 -10.23 15.13
CA GLY A 111 -7.13 -11.59 15.68
C GLY A 111 -6.56 -12.68 14.79
N GLY A 112 -5.67 -12.36 13.87
CA GLY A 112 -4.98 -13.30 12.99
C GLY A 112 -5.80 -13.74 11.76
N TRP A 113 -5.12 -14.37 10.80
CA TRP A 113 -5.71 -14.74 9.50
C TRP A 113 -6.87 -15.71 9.60
N VAL A 114 -6.75 -16.76 10.45
CA VAL A 114 -7.82 -17.74 10.67
C VAL A 114 -9.13 -17.08 11.11
N LYS A 115 -9.09 -15.97 11.86
CA LYS A 115 -10.29 -15.24 12.25
C LYS A 115 -10.87 -14.41 11.10
N ILE A 116 -10.02 -13.68 10.36
CA ILE A 116 -10.44 -12.86 9.22
C ILE A 116 -11.02 -13.72 8.09
N ALA A 117 -10.46 -14.90 7.84
CA ALA A 117 -10.89 -15.82 6.79
C ALA A 117 -12.05 -16.76 7.17
N ASN A 118 -12.59 -16.66 8.40
CA ASN A 118 -13.83 -17.29 8.83
C ASN A 118 -14.92 -16.24 9.17
N VAL A 119 -14.81 -15.00 8.67
CA VAL A 119 -15.81 -13.97 8.97
C VAL A 119 -17.10 -14.22 8.18
N GLU A 120 -18.23 -14.19 8.87
CA GLU A 120 -19.55 -14.47 8.27
C GLU A 120 -20.05 -13.31 7.38
N MET A 121 -20.95 -13.64 6.45
CA MET A 121 -21.37 -12.74 5.36
C MET A 121 -22.02 -11.43 5.87
N ASP A 122 -22.69 -11.48 7.01
CA ASP A 122 -23.28 -10.32 7.70
C ASP A 122 -22.23 -9.51 8.50
N GLU A 123 -21.23 -10.15 9.09
CA GLU A 123 -20.11 -9.50 9.79
C GLU A 123 -19.07 -8.86 8.85
N ILE A 124 -19.03 -9.21 7.55
CA ILE A 124 -18.10 -8.66 6.55
C ILE A 124 -18.05 -7.12 6.59
N SER A 125 -19.21 -6.45 6.62
CA SER A 125 -19.28 -4.98 6.52
C SER A 125 -18.66 -4.30 7.75
N TYR A 126 -18.87 -4.87 8.93
CA TYR A 126 -18.26 -4.38 10.18
C TYR A 126 -16.73 -4.63 10.18
N THR A 127 -16.33 -5.83 9.73
CA THR A 127 -14.92 -6.23 9.68
C THR A 127 -14.13 -5.40 8.66
N GLN A 128 -14.70 -5.13 7.48
CA GLN A 128 -14.16 -4.17 6.51
C GLN A 128 -13.95 -2.79 7.15
N HIS A 129 -14.97 -2.25 7.82
CA HIS A 129 -14.88 -0.93 8.45
C HIS A 129 -13.77 -0.86 9.50
N ARG A 130 -13.68 -1.86 10.39
CA ARG A 130 -12.63 -1.96 11.41
C ARG A 130 -11.24 -2.15 10.81
N PHE A 131 -11.13 -2.96 9.75
CA PHE A 131 -9.88 -3.12 8.98
C PHE A 131 -9.41 -1.78 8.41
N MET A 132 -10.29 -1.09 7.67
CA MET A 132 -9.95 0.17 6.99
C MET A 132 -9.53 1.26 7.97
N GLN A 133 -10.22 1.41 9.11
CA GLN A 133 -9.80 2.36 10.16
C GLN A 133 -8.42 2.02 10.74
N THR A 134 -8.18 0.74 11.04
CA THR A 134 -6.90 0.30 11.62
C THR A 134 -5.76 0.47 10.62
N TYR A 135 -5.98 0.14 9.36
CA TYR A 135 -5.06 0.33 8.24
C TYR A 135 -4.68 1.81 8.05
N GLN A 136 -5.66 2.72 8.04
CA GLN A 136 -5.41 4.17 7.95
C GLN A 136 -4.65 4.76 9.15
N SER A 137 -4.62 4.04 10.28
CA SER A 137 -3.78 4.37 11.43
C SER A 137 -2.35 3.87 11.24
N PHE A 138 -2.17 2.60 10.85
CA PHE A 138 -0.86 1.97 10.71
C PHE A 138 -0.07 2.48 9.49
N ALA A 139 -0.74 2.84 8.40
CA ALA A 139 -0.14 3.48 7.23
C ALA A 139 0.45 4.89 7.52
N LYS A 140 0.22 5.46 8.71
CA LYS A 140 0.85 6.72 9.17
C LYS A 140 2.00 6.50 10.16
N ALA A 141 2.09 5.30 10.73
CA ALA A 141 3.01 4.95 11.80
C ALA A 141 3.25 3.42 11.74
N PRO A 142 4.23 2.97 10.93
CA PRO A 142 4.51 1.56 10.70
C PRO A 142 4.66 0.76 12.00
N ARG A 143 4.17 -0.48 11.98
CA ARG A 143 4.14 -1.39 13.13
C ARG A 143 4.95 -2.65 12.84
N GLU A 144 5.32 -3.35 13.91
CA GLU A 144 5.75 -4.75 13.80
C GLU A 144 4.62 -5.58 13.19
N TYR A 145 4.99 -6.56 12.37
CA TYR A 145 4.05 -7.41 11.64
C TYR A 145 4.59 -8.85 11.58
N PRO A 146 3.71 -9.87 11.62
CA PRO A 146 4.12 -11.25 11.36
C PRO A 146 4.49 -11.39 9.88
N ARG A 147 5.71 -11.87 9.55
CA ARG A 147 6.13 -12.07 8.14
C ARG A 147 5.30 -13.10 7.38
N LEU A 148 4.60 -13.97 8.12
CA LEU A 148 3.77 -15.06 7.65
C LEU A 148 2.48 -15.06 8.45
N LEU A 149 1.34 -14.91 7.79
CA LEU A 149 0.04 -15.05 8.43
C LEU A 149 -0.36 -16.53 8.35
N ARG A 150 -0.33 -17.23 9.48
CA ARG A 150 -0.58 -18.67 9.54
C ARG A 150 -2.07 -19.01 9.38
N GLY A 151 -2.34 -20.03 8.57
CA GLY A 151 -3.65 -20.68 8.48
C GLY A 151 -3.80 -21.82 9.49
N ALA A 152 -5.02 -22.38 9.57
CA ALA A 152 -5.40 -23.47 10.48
C ALA A 152 -4.89 -24.87 10.05
N ARG A 153 -3.72 -24.93 9.39
CA ARG A 153 -3.04 -26.18 9.00
C ARG A 153 -2.29 -26.82 10.17
N SER A 154 -1.83 -28.07 9.97
CA SER A 154 -0.88 -28.74 10.87
C SER A 154 0.34 -27.84 11.23
N PRO A 155 0.82 -27.88 12.48
CA PRO A 155 2.04 -27.20 12.90
C PRO A 155 3.30 -27.67 12.15
N ASP A 156 4.30 -26.80 12.03
CA ASP A 156 5.54 -27.06 11.29
C ASP A 156 6.26 -28.33 11.80
N ASP A 157 6.28 -28.54 13.12
CA ASP A 157 6.88 -29.72 13.76
C ASP A 157 6.27 -31.06 13.32
N GLU A 158 5.02 -31.07 12.85
CA GLU A 158 4.37 -32.28 12.37
C GLU A 158 4.90 -32.67 10.98
N TYR A 159 5.16 -31.68 10.12
CA TYR A 159 5.81 -31.89 8.82
C TYR A 159 7.25 -32.35 9.02
N HIS A 160 8.02 -31.66 9.88
CA HIS A 160 9.40 -32.02 10.20
C HIS A 160 9.50 -33.46 10.74
N ARG A 161 8.62 -33.86 11.67
CA ARG A 161 8.56 -35.23 12.23
C ARG A 161 8.23 -36.28 11.17
N LYS A 162 7.49 -35.91 10.12
CA LYS A 162 7.14 -36.78 8.98
C LYS A 162 8.17 -36.73 7.84
N GLY A 163 9.24 -35.94 7.97
CA GLY A 163 10.22 -35.73 6.90
C GLY A 163 9.68 -34.97 5.69
N LEU A 164 8.56 -34.25 5.85
CA LEU A 164 7.88 -33.51 4.79
C LEU A 164 8.35 -32.06 4.75
N ALA A 165 8.39 -31.49 3.54
CA ALA A 165 8.55 -30.05 3.36
C ALA A 165 7.31 -29.30 3.88
N LEU A 166 7.53 -28.09 4.41
CA LEU A 166 6.44 -27.19 4.78
C LEU A 166 5.66 -26.73 3.53
N PRO A 167 4.32 -26.58 3.61
CA PRO A 167 3.54 -26.06 2.51
C PRO A 167 3.92 -24.60 2.22
N ALA A 168 4.09 -24.26 0.96
CA ALA A 168 4.38 -22.88 0.55
C ALA A 168 3.15 -21.97 0.80
N PRO A 169 3.34 -20.74 1.33
CA PRO A 169 2.24 -19.81 1.56
C PRO A 169 1.66 -19.27 0.26
N VAL A 170 0.39 -18.90 0.29
CA VAL A 170 -0.27 -18.24 -0.84
C VAL A 170 0.15 -16.77 -0.86
N LEU A 171 0.91 -16.39 -1.89
CA LEU A 171 1.30 -15.00 -2.13
C LEU A 171 0.14 -14.22 -2.76
N ILE A 172 -0.26 -13.12 -2.12
CA ILE A 172 -1.37 -12.25 -2.50
C ILE A 172 -0.82 -10.90 -3.01
N GLY A 173 -1.39 -10.39 -4.10
CA GLY A 173 -0.91 -9.16 -4.75
C GLY A 173 0.42 -9.37 -5.49
N ASN A 174 1.28 -8.35 -5.49
CA ASN A 174 2.59 -8.39 -6.13
C ASN A 174 3.47 -9.51 -5.53
N GLN A 175 3.81 -10.49 -6.37
CA GLN A 175 4.52 -11.72 -5.98
C GLN A 175 5.98 -11.50 -5.56
N GLU A 176 6.60 -10.37 -5.92
CA GLU A 176 7.97 -10.02 -5.53
C GLU A 176 7.96 -9.28 -4.20
N MET A 177 7.07 -8.30 -4.05
CA MET A 177 6.85 -7.59 -2.78
C MET A 177 6.42 -8.54 -1.65
N ALA A 178 5.51 -9.49 -1.92
CA ALA A 178 5.13 -10.51 -0.95
C ALA A 178 6.32 -11.40 -0.51
N LYS A 179 7.29 -11.68 -1.40
CA LYS A 179 8.52 -12.40 -1.02
C LYS A 179 9.43 -11.54 -0.15
N LEU A 180 9.50 -10.22 -0.37
CA LEU A 180 10.25 -9.30 0.49
C LEU A 180 9.62 -9.16 1.88
N VAL A 181 8.28 -9.13 1.98
CA VAL A 181 7.52 -9.18 3.24
C VAL A 181 7.80 -10.49 3.99
N PHE A 182 7.77 -11.63 3.30
CA PHE A 182 8.07 -12.94 3.89
C PHE A 182 9.53 -13.06 4.36
N ALA A 183 10.49 -12.58 3.56
CA ALA A 183 11.90 -12.49 3.94
C ALA A 183 12.13 -11.51 5.10
N GLY A 184 11.27 -10.50 5.23
CA GLY A 184 11.38 -9.43 6.23
C GLY A 184 12.49 -8.43 5.91
N ASP A 185 12.69 -8.10 4.63
CA ASP A 185 13.59 -7.02 4.22
C ASP A 185 12.98 -5.67 4.60
N THR A 186 13.70 -4.88 5.41
CA THR A 186 13.22 -3.59 5.93
C THR A 186 12.97 -2.55 4.84
N LYS A 187 13.48 -2.76 3.60
CA LYS A 187 13.20 -1.89 2.45
C LYS A 187 11.72 -1.72 2.15
N VAL A 188 10.88 -2.73 2.41
CA VAL A 188 9.44 -2.67 2.09
C VAL A 188 8.75 -1.50 2.81
N LEU A 189 9.21 -1.15 4.01
CA LEU A 189 8.64 -0.06 4.81
C LEU A 189 8.91 1.34 4.21
N GLN A 190 9.89 1.48 3.31
CA GLN A 190 10.26 2.77 2.70
C GLN A 190 9.63 3.03 1.32
N ILE A 191 8.88 2.06 0.77
CA ILE A 191 8.26 2.20 -0.56
C ILE A 191 6.82 2.79 -0.45
N GLY A 192 6.24 2.81 0.75
CA GLY A 192 4.91 3.36 1.04
C GLY A 192 4.90 4.58 1.97
N SER A 193 6.02 5.30 2.10
CA SER A 193 6.19 6.51 2.93
C SER A 193 6.28 7.78 2.07
#